data_AF-A0A8C5KEV3-F1
#
_entry.id   AF-A0A8C5KEV3-F1
#
_cell.length_a   1.000
_cell.length_b   1.000
_cell.length_c   1.000
_cell.angle_alpha   90.00
_cell.angle_beta   90.00
_cell.angle_gamma   90.00
#
_symmetry.space_group_name_H-M   'P 1'
#
loop_
_entity.id
_entity.type
_entity.pdbx_description
1 polymer ?
#
loop_
_entity_poly.entity_id
_entity_poly.type
_entity_poly.pdbx_seq_one_letter_code
_entity_poly.pdbx_strand_id
1 'polypeptide(L)'
;MWKSLGLTLALCLLPYGGTESQEQSSVCKQPPPWSIKDENPMLNSQGFVTVVALLQASYLCILQASRLEDLRVKLENEGYSNISYIVVNHQGISSQLKYIQLKNKVSTHIPVYQQELHQTDIWTLLNGNKDDFLIYDRCGRLVYHLGLPYSFLSFPYVEEAIKIAYCEEKCGNCSF
;
A
#
# COMPACT_ATOMS: atom_id res chain seq x y z
N MET A 1 -57.83 -47.84 -5.23
CA MET A 1 -58.01 -46.55 -4.49
C MET A 1 -57.04 -46.62 -3.31
N TRP A 2 -56.02 -45.80 -3.08
CA TRP A 2 -55.62 -44.47 -3.54
C TRP A 2 -54.08 -44.40 -3.44
N LYS A 3 -53.44 -43.56 -4.24
CA LYS A 3 -51.98 -43.42 -4.35
C LYS A 3 -51.40 -42.74 -3.10
N SER A 4 -50.36 -43.31 -2.48
CA SER A 4 -49.56 -42.61 -1.47
C SER A 4 -48.68 -41.57 -2.17
N LEU A 5 -48.90 -40.29 -1.87
CA LEU A 5 -48.09 -39.17 -2.35
C LEU A 5 -46.73 -39.19 -1.66
N GLY A 6 -45.65 -39.24 -2.43
CA GLY A 6 -44.31 -38.94 -1.96
C GLY A 6 -44.13 -37.43 -1.79
N LEU A 7 -43.72 -37.00 -0.61
CA LEU A 7 -43.24 -35.64 -0.36
C LEU A 7 -41.71 -35.64 -0.50
N THR A 8 -41.20 -35.24 -1.66
CA THR A 8 -39.78 -34.93 -1.85
C THR A 8 -39.49 -33.53 -1.30
N LEU A 9 -38.69 -33.44 -0.23
CA LEU A 9 -38.07 -32.18 0.18
C LEU A 9 -37.08 -31.75 -0.92
N ALA A 10 -37.42 -30.69 -1.66
CA ALA A 10 -36.47 -29.98 -2.50
C ALA A 10 -35.58 -29.12 -1.59
N LEU A 11 -34.36 -29.60 -1.33
CA LEU A 11 -33.31 -28.79 -0.73
C LEU A 11 -32.89 -27.75 -1.78
N CYS A 12 -33.39 -26.52 -1.66
CA CYS A 12 -32.90 -25.41 -2.45
C CYS A 12 -31.43 -25.18 -2.10
N LEU A 13 -30.53 -25.70 -2.94
CA LEU A 13 -29.16 -25.25 -3.06
C LEU A 13 -29.22 -23.80 -3.55
N LEU A 14 -29.31 -22.84 -2.63
CA LEU A 14 -28.95 -21.47 -2.98
C LEU A 14 -27.44 -21.49 -3.20
N PRO A 15 -26.95 -21.16 -4.41
CA PRO A 15 -25.56 -20.77 -4.52
C PRO A 15 -25.45 -19.51 -3.67
N TYR A 16 -24.78 -19.62 -2.53
CA TYR A 16 -24.21 -18.46 -1.85
C TYR A 16 -23.05 -17.96 -2.74
N GLY A 17 -23.40 -17.53 -3.95
CA GLY A 17 -22.58 -16.70 -4.79
C GLY A 17 -22.62 -15.34 -4.14
N GLY A 18 -21.78 -15.15 -3.13
CA GLY A 18 -21.31 -13.81 -2.81
C GLY A 18 -20.78 -13.26 -4.12
N THR A 19 -21.47 -12.25 -4.66
CA THR A 19 -20.88 -11.38 -5.66
C THR A 19 -19.68 -10.74 -4.96
N GLU A 20 -18.50 -11.32 -5.15
CA GLU A 20 -17.27 -10.55 -5.10
C GLU A 20 -17.50 -9.45 -6.12
N SER A 21 -17.81 -8.25 -5.65
CA SER A 21 -17.59 -7.06 -6.45
C SER A 21 -16.15 -7.18 -6.90
N GLN A 22 -15.92 -7.40 -8.19
CA GLN A 22 -14.62 -7.20 -8.79
C GLN A 22 -14.27 -5.73 -8.51
N GLU A 23 -13.64 -5.46 -7.36
CA GLU A 23 -12.88 -4.25 -7.15
C GLU A 23 -11.92 -4.25 -8.33
N GLN A 24 -12.16 -3.35 -9.28
CA GLN A 24 -11.26 -3.17 -10.40
C GLN A 24 -9.88 -2.91 -9.81
N SER A 25 -8.97 -3.85 -10.02
CA SER A 25 -7.60 -3.75 -9.56
C SER A 25 -7.05 -2.36 -9.86
N SER A 26 -6.51 -1.70 -8.84
CA SER A 26 -5.80 -0.42 -8.95
C SER A 26 -4.42 -0.61 -9.58
N VAL A 27 -3.97 -1.85 -9.72
CA VAL A 27 -2.70 -2.20 -10.36
C VAL A 27 -2.70 -1.68 -11.81
N CYS A 28 -1.53 -1.21 -12.23
CA CYS A 28 -1.23 -0.62 -13.52
C CYS A 28 -1.96 0.69 -13.85
N LYS A 29 -2.45 1.38 -12.82
CA LYS A 29 -3.03 2.72 -12.94
C LYS A 29 -2.22 3.73 -12.13
N GLN A 30 -2.23 4.98 -12.58
CA GLN A 30 -1.74 6.09 -11.75
C GLN A 30 -2.68 6.28 -10.55
N PRO A 31 -2.16 6.72 -9.39
CA PRO A 31 -3.02 7.00 -8.25
C PRO A 31 -3.95 8.19 -8.58
N PRO A 32 -5.14 8.27 -7.98
CA PRO A 32 -5.93 9.49 -7.99
C PRO A 32 -5.10 10.69 -7.51
N PRO A 33 -5.34 11.92 -7.98
CA PRO A 33 -4.62 13.08 -7.46
C PRO A 33 -4.79 13.22 -5.95
N TRP A 34 -3.68 13.39 -5.23
CA TRP A 34 -3.66 13.56 -3.78
C TRP A 34 -2.55 14.51 -3.34
N SER A 35 -2.78 15.22 -2.24
CA SER A 35 -1.82 16.12 -1.61
C SER A 35 -2.01 16.08 -0.10
N ILE A 36 -0.95 16.39 0.64
CA ILE A 36 -1.01 16.63 2.08
C ILE A 36 -0.60 18.07 2.28
N LYS A 37 -1.55 18.89 2.73
CA LYS A 37 -1.43 20.36 2.65
C LYS A 37 -1.22 20.79 1.19
N ASP A 38 -0.25 21.67 0.95
CA ASP A 38 0.10 22.18 -0.38
C ASP A 38 1.20 21.36 -1.08
N GLU A 39 1.58 20.21 -0.51
CA GLU A 39 2.59 19.32 -1.09
C GLU A 39 1.95 18.11 -1.76
N ASN A 40 2.33 17.82 -3.00
CA ASN A 40 2.03 16.58 -3.69
C ASN A 40 3.26 15.65 -3.63
N PRO A 41 3.25 14.61 -2.77
CA PRO A 41 4.43 13.77 -2.56
C PRO A 41 4.88 13.00 -3.81
N MET A 42 3.97 12.78 -4.78
CA MET A 42 4.28 12.05 -6.01
C MET A 42 4.96 12.91 -7.09
N LEU A 43 4.87 14.25 -7.02
CA LEU A 43 5.48 15.11 -8.05
C LEU A 43 7.01 14.98 -8.06
N ASN A 44 7.63 14.83 -6.89
CA ASN A 44 9.08 14.75 -6.76
C ASN A 44 9.65 13.36 -7.11
N SER A 45 8.79 12.38 -7.42
CA SER A 45 9.21 11.00 -7.67
C SER A 45 9.11 10.58 -9.15
N GLN A 46 8.87 11.53 -10.06
CA GLN A 46 8.80 11.24 -11.48
C GLN A 46 10.10 10.61 -12.01
N GLY A 47 10.00 9.47 -12.68
CA GLY A 47 11.15 8.70 -13.18
C GLY A 47 11.80 7.77 -12.16
N PHE A 48 11.32 7.75 -10.91
CA PHE A 48 11.84 6.94 -9.81
C PHE A 48 10.86 5.82 -9.51
N VAL A 49 11.35 4.67 -9.04
CA VAL A 49 10.45 3.74 -8.34
C VAL A 49 10.01 4.43 -7.06
N THR A 50 8.72 4.48 -6.79
CA THR A 50 8.19 5.18 -5.61
C THR A 50 7.54 4.20 -4.67
N VAL A 51 7.98 4.19 -3.41
CA VAL A 51 7.46 3.34 -2.35
C VAL A 51 6.67 4.21 -1.38
N VAL A 52 5.35 4.03 -1.32
CA VAL A 52 4.47 4.71 -0.37
C VAL A 52 4.07 3.73 0.71
N ALA A 53 4.45 4.02 1.96
CA ALA A 53 4.13 3.20 3.13
C ALA A 53 3.02 3.87 3.97
N LEU A 54 1.92 3.17 4.18
CA LEU A 54 0.77 3.63 4.94
C LEU A 54 0.92 3.22 6.42
N LEU A 55 1.70 3.99 7.18
CA LEU A 55 2.07 3.65 8.56
C LEU A 55 1.31 4.49 9.58
N GLN A 56 0.45 3.87 10.39
CA GLN A 56 -0.22 4.55 11.50
C GLN A 56 0.74 4.57 12.69
N ALA A 57 1.20 5.75 13.12
CA ALA A 57 2.08 5.92 14.28
C ALA A 57 1.54 5.20 15.54
N SER A 58 2.02 3.97 15.70
CA SER A 58 1.68 2.99 16.72
C SER A 58 2.94 2.18 17.00
N TYR A 59 2.95 1.41 18.09
CA TYR A 59 4.16 0.69 18.50
C TYR A 59 4.74 -0.18 17.36
N LEU A 60 3.87 -0.90 16.65
CA LEU A 60 4.30 -1.75 15.54
C LEU A 60 4.79 -0.95 14.32
N CYS A 61 4.07 0.08 13.90
CA CYS A 61 4.45 0.84 12.70
C CYS A 61 5.71 1.69 12.93
N ILE A 62 6.01 2.08 14.18
CA ILE A 62 7.28 2.71 14.55
C ILE A 62 8.45 1.75 14.33
N LEU A 63 8.26 0.45 14.58
CA LEU A 63 9.26 -0.57 14.26
C LEU A 63 9.38 -0.80 12.74
N GLN A 64 8.25 -0.84 12.03
CA GLN A 64 8.25 -0.94 10.56
C GLN A 64 8.97 0.25 9.91
N ALA A 65 8.79 1.47 10.42
CA ALA A 65 9.49 2.65 9.92
C ALA A 65 11.02 2.54 10.06
N SER A 66 11.51 2.04 11.20
CA SER A 66 12.96 1.78 11.37
C SER A 66 13.48 0.77 10.34
N ARG A 67 12.71 -0.29 10.09
CA ARG A 67 13.08 -1.31 9.10
C ARG A 67 12.99 -0.80 7.66
N LEU A 68 12.12 0.17 7.40
CA LEU A 68 12.04 0.82 6.10
C LEU A 68 13.31 1.65 5.82
N GLU A 69 13.84 2.32 6.84
CA GLU A 69 15.14 2.99 6.74
C GLU A 69 16.28 1.98 6.51
N ASP A 70 16.30 0.86 7.25
CA ASP A 70 17.28 -0.20 7.05
C ASP A 70 17.21 -0.77 5.61
N LEU A 71 16.01 -1.00 5.10
CA LEU A 71 15.77 -1.47 3.73
C LEU A 71 16.24 -0.45 2.68
N ARG A 72 15.96 0.85 2.88
CA ARG A 72 16.45 1.93 2.01
C ARG A 72 17.98 1.91 1.92
N VAL A 73 18.66 1.88 3.07
CA VAL A 73 20.13 1.84 3.16
C VAL A 73 20.67 0.57 2.48
N LYS A 74 20.05 -0.58 2.73
CA LYS A 74 20.43 -1.85 2.11
C LYS A 74 20.36 -1.77 0.58
N LEU A 75 19.22 -1.33 0.04
CA LEU A 75 19.02 -1.22 -1.41
C LEU A 75 19.99 -0.23 -2.05
N GLU A 76 20.25 0.91 -1.40
CA GLU A 76 21.25 1.88 -1.86
C GLU A 76 22.67 1.26 -1.92
N ASN A 77 23.08 0.52 -0.88
CA ASN A 77 24.36 -0.17 -0.84
C ASN A 77 24.48 -1.30 -1.88
N GLU A 78 23.36 -1.91 -2.27
CA GLU A 78 23.28 -2.90 -3.34
C GLU A 78 23.24 -2.29 -4.75
N GLY A 79 23.25 -0.96 -4.87
CA GLY A 79 23.27 -0.24 -6.15
C GLY A 79 21.89 0.12 -6.72
N TYR A 80 20.82 -0.11 -5.97
CA TYR A 80 19.47 0.34 -6.33
C TYR A 80 19.32 1.83 -6.00
N SER A 81 19.63 2.68 -6.98
CA SER A 81 19.54 4.15 -6.87
C SER A 81 18.19 4.68 -7.35
N ASN A 82 17.89 5.97 -7.19
CA ASN A 82 16.65 6.57 -7.72
C ASN A 82 15.36 5.83 -7.32
N ILE A 83 15.28 5.42 -6.05
CA ILE A 83 14.05 4.96 -5.39
C ILE A 83 13.63 6.05 -4.41
N SER A 84 12.38 6.51 -4.51
CA SER A 84 11.78 7.47 -3.61
C SER A 84 10.94 6.74 -2.56
N TYR A 85 11.08 7.10 -1.29
CA TYR A 85 10.34 6.48 -0.18
C TYR A 85 9.51 7.54 0.51
N ILE A 86 8.25 7.23 0.77
CA ILE A 86 7.28 8.16 1.35
C ILE A 86 6.53 7.42 2.45
N VAL A 87 6.42 8.01 3.63
CA VAL A 87 5.54 7.50 4.69
C VAL A 87 4.35 8.43 4.84
N VAL A 88 3.14 7.89 4.82
CA VAL A 88 1.90 8.63 5.06
C VAL A 88 1.32 8.21 6.41
N ASN A 89 1.43 9.07 7.42
CA ASN A 89 0.86 8.82 8.74
C ASN A 89 -0.67 8.97 8.72
N HIS A 90 -1.38 8.06 9.37
CA HIS A 90 -2.83 8.10 9.48
C HIS A 90 -3.34 9.40 10.14
N GLN A 91 -4.53 9.87 9.75
CA GLN A 91 -5.14 11.13 10.21
C GLN A 91 -5.69 11.10 11.64
N GLY A 92 -5.89 9.90 12.21
CA GLY A 92 -6.48 9.75 13.54
C GLY A 92 -5.65 10.39 14.66
N ILE A 93 -6.34 10.96 15.66
CA ILE A 93 -5.74 11.71 16.79
C ILE A 93 -4.61 10.92 17.47
N SER A 94 -4.83 9.63 17.76
CA SER A 94 -3.84 8.77 18.41
C SER A 94 -2.54 8.63 17.61
N SER A 95 -2.65 8.67 16.27
CA SER A 95 -1.54 8.63 15.33
C SER A 95 -0.82 9.97 15.26
N GLN A 96 -1.56 11.07 15.23
CA GLN A 96 -1.00 12.43 15.23
C GLN A 96 -0.16 12.71 16.49
N LEU A 97 -0.66 12.31 17.66
CA LEU A 97 0.08 12.45 18.93
C LEU A 97 1.43 11.71 18.93
N LYS A 98 1.60 10.69 18.07
CA LYS A 98 2.82 9.89 17.95
C LYS A 98 3.63 10.20 16.68
N TYR A 99 3.22 11.21 15.90
CA TYR A 99 3.88 11.58 14.64
C TYR A 99 5.39 11.76 14.79
N ILE A 100 5.84 12.49 15.82
CA ILE A 100 7.27 12.71 16.06
C ILE A 100 8.01 11.40 16.32
N GLN A 101 7.39 10.45 17.01
CA GLN A 101 8.01 9.13 17.26
C GLN A 101 8.15 8.32 15.97
N LEU A 102 7.16 8.40 15.07
CA LEU A 102 7.25 7.77 13.76
C LEU A 102 8.30 8.45 12.88
N LYS A 103 8.28 9.79 12.81
CA LYS A 103 9.22 10.58 12.01
C LYS A 103 10.67 10.35 12.40
N ASN A 104 10.95 10.24 13.70
CA ASN A 104 12.31 10.04 14.21
C ASN A 104 12.86 8.62 13.96
N LYS A 105 12.10 7.72 13.32
CA LYS A 105 12.56 6.36 12.96
C LYS A 105 13.15 6.25 11.57
N VAL A 106 13.02 7.29 10.75
CA VAL A 106 13.59 7.34 9.41
C VAL A 106 14.48 8.56 9.26
N SER A 107 15.40 8.51 8.30
CA SER A 107 16.27 9.63 7.98
C SER A 107 15.54 10.72 7.18
N THR A 108 16.21 11.82 6.88
CA THR A 108 15.70 12.87 6.00
C THR A 108 15.46 12.41 4.56
N HIS A 109 15.93 11.23 4.17
CA HIS A 109 15.69 10.64 2.84
C HIS A 109 14.30 10.02 2.70
N ILE A 110 13.57 9.82 3.80
CA ILE A 110 12.19 9.31 3.79
C ILE A 110 11.28 10.38 4.42
N PRO A 111 10.66 11.26 3.61
CA PRO A 111 9.68 12.19 4.15
C PRO A 111 8.49 11.44 4.79
N VAL A 112 8.14 11.87 6.01
CA VAL A 112 6.97 11.38 6.73
C VAL A 112 5.91 12.47 6.72
N TYR A 113 4.83 12.23 5.99
CA TYR A 113 3.72 13.15 5.87
C TYR A 113 2.66 12.87 6.92
N GLN A 114 2.20 13.92 7.61
CA GLN A 114 1.08 13.83 8.54
C GLN A 114 -0.20 14.28 7.85
N GLN A 115 -1.15 13.36 7.72
CA GLN A 115 -2.51 13.70 7.31
C GLN A 115 -3.24 14.58 8.33
N GLU A 116 -4.01 15.57 7.88
CA GLU A 116 -4.82 16.44 8.75
C GLU A 116 -6.11 15.74 9.22
N LEU A 117 -6.72 16.17 10.33
CA LEU A 117 -7.89 15.49 10.92
C LEU A 117 -9.14 15.51 10.04
N HIS A 118 -9.29 16.52 9.20
CA HIS A 118 -10.53 16.79 8.45
C HIS A 118 -10.32 16.86 6.93
N GLN A 119 -9.14 16.47 6.44
CA GLN A 119 -8.95 16.31 5.00
C GLN A 119 -9.57 14.98 4.51
N THR A 120 -9.63 14.80 3.19
CA THR A 120 -9.91 13.49 2.60
C THR A 120 -8.89 12.48 3.09
N ASP A 121 -9.34 11.32 3.59
CA ASP A 121 -8.43 10.26 4.00
C ASP A 121 -7.71 9.69 2.79
N ILE A 122 -6.41 9.95 2.73
CA ILE A 122 -5.56 9.55 1.61
C ILE A 122 -5.38 8.05 1.58
N TRP A 123 -5.45 7.36 2.73
CA TRP A 123 -5.36 5.91 2.75
C TRP A 123 -6.54 5.29 2.00
N THR A 124 -7.76 5.72 2.33
CA THR A 124 -8.97 5.34 1.59
C THR A 124 -8.89 5.73 0.11
N LEU A 125 -8.41 6.95 -0.21
CA LEU A 125 -8.25 7.42 -1.60
C LEU A 125 -7.31 6.53 -2.42
N LEU A 126 -6.26 6.01 -1.80
CA LEU A 126 -5.28 5.12 -2.42
C LEU A 126 -5.70 3.63 -2.37
N ASN A 127 -6.93 3.34 -1.94
CA ASN A 127 -7.44 2.00 -1.67
C ASN A 127 -6.55 1.19 -0.73
N GLY A 128 -5.88 1.85 0.22
CA GLY A 128 -4.90 1.24 1.10
C GLY A 128 -5.37 1.12 2.55
N ASN A 129 -4.81 0.13 3.25
CA ASN A 129 -5.04 -0.14 4.65
C ASN A 129 -3.80 0.14 5.49
N LYS A 130 -3.96 0.02 6.81
CA LYS A 130 -2.85 0.12 7.75
C LYS A 130 -1.76 -0.90 7.42
N ASP A 131 -0.52 -0.42 7.44
CA ASP A 131 0.69 -1.20 7.16
C ASP A 131 0.83 -1.61 5.69
N ASP A 132 0.03 -1.06 4.78
CA ASP A 132 0.18 -1.36 3.35
C ASP A 132 1.38 -0.63 2.72
N PHE A 133 2.01 -1.28 1.75
CA PHE A 133 3.01 -0.70 0.84
C PHE A 133 2.45 -0.65 -0.57
N LEU A 134 2.49 0.54 -1.16
CA LEU A 134 2.12 0.82 -2.54
C LEU A 134 3.41 1.14 -3.31
N ILE A 135 3.77 0.31 -4.28
CA ILE A 135 4.98 0.48 -5.08
C ILE A 135 4.56 0.89 -6.49
N TYR A 136 5.06 2.05 -6.91
CA TYR A 136 4.82 2.62 -8.22
C TYR A 136 6.06 2.51 -9.08
N ASP A 137 5.87 2.20 -10.37
CA ASP A 137 6.93 2.20 -11.38
C ASP A 137 7.41 3.63 -11.70
N ARG A 138 8.39 3.75 -12.59
CA ARG A 138 8.98 5.05 -12.97
C ARG A 138 8.01 5.95 -13.75
N CYS A 139 6.88 5.41 -14.19
CA CYS A 139 5.80 6.13 -14.86
C CYS A 139 4.65 6.49 -13.91
N GLY A 140 4.84 6.21 -12.61
CA GLY A 140 3.89 6.52 -11.55
C GLY A 140 2.68 5.60 -11.53
N ARG A 141 2.75 4.41 -12.14
CA ARG A 141 1.67 3.42 -12.11
C ARG A 141 1.89 2.46 -10.96
N LEU A 142 0.83 2.15 -10.21
CA LEU A 142 0.89 1.18 -9.11
C LEU A 142 1.18 -0.21 -9.68
N VAL A 143 2.29 -0.84 -9.30
CA VAL A 143 2.66 -2.19 -9.78
C VAL A 143 2.60 -3.24 -8.68
N TYR A 144 2.75 -2.84 -7.41
CA TYR A 144 2.49 -3.70 -6.26
C TYR A 144 1.70 -2.99 -5.17
N HIS A 145 0.74 -3.71 -4.61
CA HIS A 145 0.03 -3.34 -3.40
C HIS A 145 0.15 -4.50 -2.42
N LEU A 146 0.96 -4.31 -1.38
CA LEU A 146 1.26 -5.32 -0.38
C LEU A 146 0.59 -4.92 0.93
N GLY A 147 -0.41 -5.68 1.37
CA GLY A 147 -0.95 -5.60 2.72
C GLY A 147 -0.41 -6.70 3.62
N LEU A 148 -0.84 -6.70 4.89
CA LEU A 148 -0.46 -7.77 5.82
C LEU A 148 -0.96 -9.14 5.31
N PRO A 149 -0.18 -10.22 5.47
CA PRO A 149 1.12 -10.29 6.16
C PRO A 149 2.34 -9.93 5.29
N TYR A 150 2.16 -9.73 3.99
CA TYR A 150 3.24 -9.52 3.03
C TYR A 150 3.96 -8.17 3.18
N SER A 151 3.29 -7.18 3.75
CA SER A 151 3.87 -5.87 4.04
C SER A 151 4.83 -5.85 5.24
N PHE A 152 4.95 -6.96 5.99
CA PHE A 152 5.74 -6.97 7.20
C PHE A 152 7.25 -7.06 6.88
N LEU A 153 8.00 -5.98 7.12
CA LEU A 153 9.43 -5.84 6.74
C LEU A 153 10.43 -6.78 7.44
N SER A 154 9.96 -7.76 8.24
CA SER A 154 10.80 -8.91 8.60
C SER A 154 10.90 -9.95 7.49
N PHE A 155 10.01 -9.88 6.49
CA PHE A 155 9.95 -10.79 5.35
C PHE A 155 10.40 -10.06 4.07
N PRO A 156 10.86 -10.79 3.05
CA PRO A 156 11.50 -10.18 1.88
C PRO A 156 10.52 -9.58 0.86
N TYR A 157 9.20 -9.75 1.03
CA TYR A 157 8.23 -9.44 -0.03
C TYR A 157 8.25 -7.98 -0.51
N VAL A 158 8.37 -7.01 0.41
CA VAL A 158 8.48 -5.59 0.03
C VAL A 158 9.79 -5.33 -0.70
N GLU A 159 10.90 -5.90 -0.23
CA GLU A 159 12.20 -5.79 -0.88
C GLU A 159 12.17 -6.38 -2.30
N GLU A 160 11.62 -7.59 -2.45
CA GLU A 160 11.49 -8.29 -3.74
C GLU A 160 10.62 -7.49 -4.71
N ALA A 161 9.47 -6.99 -4.26
CA ALA A 161 8.59 -6.17 -5.09
C ALA A 161 9.27 -4.87 -5.56
N ILE A 162 10.05 -4.21 -4.69
CA ILE A 162 10.84 -3.03 -5.07
C ILE A 162 11.90 -3.40 -6.11
N LYS A 163 12.63 -4.50 -5.90
CA LYS A 163 13.67 -4.97 -6.84
C LYS A 163 13.07 -5.33 -8.20
N ILE A 164 11.92 -5.99 -8.25
CA ILE A 164 11.23 -6.31 -9.50
C ILE A 164 10.79 -5.02 -10.21
N ALA A 165 10.08 -4.13 -9.51
CA ALA A 165 9.65 -2.84 -10.08
C ALA A 165 10.82 -1.97 -10.56
N TYR A 166 12.00 -2.11 -9.94
CA TYR A 166 13.22 -1.41 -10.34
C TYR A 166 13.85 -1.97 -11.63
N CYS A 167 13.84 -3.30 -11.78
CA CYS A 167 14.46 -4.00 -12.90
C CYS A 167 13.60 -4.00 -14.18
N GLU A 168 12.29 -3.78 -14.06
CA GLU A 168 11.42 -3.61 -15.22
C GLU A 168 11.78 -2.36 -16.04
N GLU A 169 11.41 -2.36 -17.33
CA GLU A 169 11.52 -1.16 -18.17
C GLU A 169 10.74 0.00 -17.54
N LYS A 170 11.12 1.26 -17.88
CA LYS A 170 10.58 2.48 -17.23
C LYS A 170 9.07 2.45 -17.00
N CYS A 171 8.30 2.02 -18.00
CA CYS A 171 6.90 1.67 -17.86
C CYS A 171 6.74 0.19 -18.25
N GLY A 172 6.99 -0.74 -17.32
CA GLY A 172 6.88 -2.19 -17.53
C GLY A 172 5.55 -2.66 -18.12
N ASN A 173 5.43 -3.95 -18.43
CA ASN A 173 4.24 -4.48 -19.08
C ASN A 173 3.10 -4.66 -18.07
N CYS A 174 1.95 -4.06 -18.36
CA CYS A 174 0.75 -4.11 -17.52
C CYS A 174 -0.25 -5.19 -17.95
N SER A 175 0.22 -6.16 -18.73
CA SER A 175 -0.56 -7.30 -19.19
C SER A 175 -0.36 -8.44 -18.18
N PHE A 176 -1.35 -8.64 -17.30
CA PHE A 176 -1.40 -9.78 -16.36
C PHE A 176 -2.17 -10.94 -16.97
#